data_AF-A0A538CSS7-F1
#
_entry.id   AF-A0A538CSS7-F1
#
_cell.length_a   1.000
_cell.length_b   1.000
_cell.length_c   1.000
_cell.angle_alpha   90.00
_cell.angle_beta   90.00
_cell.angle_gamma   90.00
#
_symmetry.space_group_name_H-M   'P 1'
#
loop_
_entity.id
_entity.type
_entity.pdbx_description
1 polymer ?
#
loop_
_entity_poly.entity_id
_entity_poly.type
_entity_poly.pdbx_seq_one_letter_code
_entity_poly.pdbx_strand_id
1 'polypeptide(L)'
;MSSGTGSTSRTSVPFASNVTASRSASRLTSREHIAVADRYFTPAEANELLPTVRPLIEQMVAHRRALAVATVRHARIATKIAGNGGGVRPHEVDELQLAIDEEAAAIVRCVAELQELGLLVKDLDEGLVDFPALRGGEEVLLCWHLGEDEVAFWHTLEDGFAGRKPLP
;
A
#
# COMPACT_ATOMS: atom_id res chain seq x y z
N MET A 1 8.19 -73.75 15.49
CA MET A 1 8.70 -73.36 14.17
C MET A 1 8.47 -71.85 14.08
N SER A 2 9.34 -71.00 14.67
CA SER A 2 10.65 -70.54 14.11
C SER A 2 10.42 -69.93 12.72
N SER A 3 10.73 -68.67 12.40
CA SER A 3 11.82 -67.79 12.83
C SER A 3 11.43 -66.34 12.45
N GLY A 4 11.74 -65.29 13.23
CA GLY A 4 12.95 -64.44 13.08
C GLY A 4 12.69 -63.29 12.07
N THR A 5 13.14 -62.05 12.16
CA THR A 5 14.03 -61.23 13.00
C THR A 5 13.97 -59.81 12.40
N GLY A 6 14.15 -58.72 13.15
CA GLY A 6 14.43 -57.42 12.52
C GLY A 6 14.17 -56.18 13.37
N SER A 7 15.17 -55.80 14.17
CA SER A 7 15.30 -54.57 14.95
C SER A 7 15.47 -53.32 14.05
N THR A 8 14.91 -52.17 14.44
CA THR A 8 15.70 -50.95 14.79
C THR A 8 14.81 -49.75 15.15
N SER A 9 15.13 -49.13 16.28
CA SER A 9 14.67 -47.82 16.71
C SER A 9 15.19 -46.69 15.82
N ARG A 10 14.42 -45.63 15.57
CA ARG A 10 14.98 -44.30 15.30
C ARG A 10 14.06 -43.14 15.69
N THR A 11 14.73 -42.18 16.29
CA THR A 11 14.37 -40.95 16.98
C THR A 11 13.81 -39.83 16.09
N SER A 12 12.90 -39.02 16.68
CA SER A 12 12.68 -37.56 16.58
C SER A 12 12.89 -36.81 15.25
N VAL A 13 11.89 -36.03 14.82
CA VAL A 13 11.88 -34.55 14.91
C VAL A 13 10.50 -33.96 14.56
N PRO A 14 10.04 -32.88 15.23
CA PRO A 14 8.84 -32.15 14.83
C PRO A 14 9.15 -31.18 13.67
N PHE A 15 8.24 -31.14 12.70
CA PHE A 15 8.25 -30.21 11.57
C PHE A 15 7.81 -28.82 12.06
N ALA A 16 8.77 -28.00 12.50
CA ALA A 16 8.57 -26.57 12.67
C ALA A 16 8.85 -25.88 11.32
N SER A 17 7.78 -25.51 10.62
CA SER A 17 7.89 -24.58 9.49
C SER A 17 7.99 -23.15 10.03
N ASN A 18 9.21 -22.68 10.24
CA ASN A 18 9.47 -21.25 10.37
C ASN A 18 9.44 -20.64 8.97
N VAL A 19 8.36 -19.92 8.65
CA VAL A 19 8.34 -18.96 7.54
C VAL A 19 9.21 -17.79 7.95
N THR A 20 10.50 -17.86 7.62
CA THR A 20 11.38 -16.69 7.65
C THR A 20 11.07 -15.85 6.42
N ALA A 21 10.11 -14.92 6.57
CA ALA A 21 9.86 -13.91 5.56
C ALA A 21 11.13 -13.05 5.37
N SER A 22 11.50 -12.87 4.10
CA SER A 22 12.71 -12.23 3.62
C SER A 22 12.82 -10.76 4.09
N ARG A 23 13.72 -10.51 5.06
CA ARG A 23 14.12 -9.15 5.50
C ARG A 23 14.91 -8.38 4.43
N SER A 24 15.20 -8.98 3.28
CA SER A 24 16.04 -8.39 2.23
C SER A 24 15.23 -7.67 1.16
N ALA A 25 14.01 -8.15 0.84
CA ALA A 25 13.18 -7.56 -0.21
C ALA A 25 12.61 -6.19 0.21
N SER A 26 12.11 -6.07 1.45
CA SER A 26 11.58 -4.80 1.97
C SER A 26 12.65 -3.71 2.10
N ARG A 27 13.93 -4.08 2.28
CA ARG A 27 15.04 -3.12 2.40
C ARG A 27 15.41 -2.48 1.06
N LEU A 28 15.24 -3.22 -0.03
CA LEU A 28 15.51 -2.70 -1.37
C LEU A 28 14.42 -1.70 -1.77
N THR A 29 13.15 -2.07 -1.59
CA THR A 29 12.02 -1.25 -2.04
C THR A 29 11.88 0.07 -1.28
N SER A 30 12.12 0.09 0.04
CA SER A 30 12.09 1.33 0.82
C SER A 30 13.19 2.31 0.41
N ARG A 31 14.41 1.83 0.13
CA ARG A 31 15.52 2.65 -0.34
C ARG A 31 15.34 3.10 -1.78
N GLU A 32 14.79 2.24 -2.65
CA GLU A 32 14.43 2.64 -4.02
C GLU A 32 13.39 3.75 -4.01
N HIS A 33 12.38 3.66 -3.14
CA HIS A 33 11.37 4.72 -3.03
C HIS A 33 11.94 6.05 -2.50
N ILE A 34 12.87 6.04 -1.53
CA ILE A 34 13.57 7.28 -1.12
C ILE A 34 14.53 7.78 -2.20
N ALA A 35 15.22 6.90 -2.92
CA ALA A 35 16.13 7.30 -3.99
C ALA A 35 15.41 8.02 -5.16
N VAL A 36 14.09 7.84 -5.27
CA VAL A 36 13.21 8.58 -6.19
C VAL A 36 12.73 9.92 -5.59
N ALA A 37 12.89 10.13 -4.28
CA ALA A 37 12.52 11.39 -3.66
C ALA A 37 13.59 12.47 -3.92
N ASP A 38 13.16 13.56 -4.56
CA ASP A 38 14.04 14.67 -4.95
C ASP A 38 14.38 15.64 -3.80
N ARG A 39 13.79 15.46 -2.60
CA ARG A 39 14.05 16.33 -1.44
C ARG A 39 13.76 15.67 -0.09
N TYR A 40 14.35 16.26 0.96
CA TYR A 40 14.09 15.92 2.37
C TYR A 40 13.31 17.03 3.07
N PHE A 41 12.56 16.64 4.10
CA PHE A 41 11.68 17.49 4.88
C PHE A 41 12.07 17.52 6.36
N THR A 42 11.87 18.67 6.98
CA THR A 42 11.73 18.79 8.43
C THR A 42 10.28 18.56 8.85
N PRO A 43 10.02 18.23 10.13
CA PRO A 43 8.65 18.16 10.66
C PRO A 43 7.84 19.44 10.45
N ALA A 44 8.47 20.62 10.56
CA ALA A 44 7.82 21.90 10.34
C ALA A 44 7.35 22.04 8.89
N GLU A 45 8.25 21.79 7.91
CA GLU A 45 7.91 21.86 6.49
C GLU A 45 6.85 20.83 6.09
N ALA A 46 6.91 19.62 6.64
CA ALA A 46 5.90 18.59 6.40
C ALA A 46 4.51 19.04 6.87
N ASN A 47 4.43 19.64 8.06
CA ASN A 47 3.19 20.20 8.61
C ASN A 47 2.68 21.42 7.84
N GLU A 48 3.57 22.31 7.41
CA GLU A 48 3.22 23.47 6.57
C GLU A 48 2.65 23.05 5.21
N LEU A 49 3.01 21.86 4.71
CA LEU A 49 2.51 21.35 3.43
C LEU A 49 1.15 20.64 3.55
N LEU A 50 0.71 20.27 4.75
CA LEU A 50 -0.56 19.55 4.97
C LEU A 50 -1.81 20.22 4.38
N PRO A 51 -1.97 21.57 4.40
CA PRO A 51 -3.10 22.23 3.74
C PRO A 51 -3.20 21.93 2.24
N THR A 52 -2.07 21.64 1.58
CA THR A 52 -2.00 21.23 0.17
C THR A 52 -2.15 19.72 0.01
N VAL A 53 -1.50 18.92 0.87
CA VAL A 53 -1.47 17.45 0.76
C VAL A 53 -2.82 16.82 1.13
N ARG A 54 -3.46 17.29 2.20
CA ARG A 54 -4.73 16.73 2.69
C ARG A 54 -5.82 16.62 1.61
N PRO A 55 -6.16 17.69 0.86
CA PRO A 55 -7.20 17.59 -0.17
C PRO A 55 -6.82 16.66 -1.33
N LEU A 56 -5.53 16.51 -1.66
CA LEU A 56 -5.08 15.56 -2.69
C LEU A 56 -5.28 14.11 -2.22
N ILE A 57 -4.94 13.83 -0.95
CA ILE A 57 -5.14 12.50 -0.36
C ILE A 57 -6.62 12.17 -0.22
N GLU A 58 -7.46 13.11 0.19
CA GLU A 58 -8.90 12.93 0.25
C GLU A 58 -9.50 12.58 -1.12
N GLN A 59 -9.09 13.29 -2.18
CA GLN A 59 -9.48 12.99 -3.55
C GLN A 59 -9.01 11.60 -4.00
N MET A 60 -7.74 11.28 -3.75
CA MET A 60 -7.15 9.98 -4.09
C MET A 60 -7.91 8.83 -3.44
N VAL A 61 -8.21 8.91 -2.14
CA VAL A 61 -8.98 7.90 -1.40
C VAL A 61 -10.41 7.80 -1.93
N ALA A 62 -11.03 8.92 -2.29
CA ALA A 62 -12.38 8.93 -2.89
C ALA A 62 -12.40 8.21 -4.25
N HIS A 63 -11.47 8.54 -5.16
CA HIS A 63 -11.33 7.87 -6.45
C HIS A 63 -11.02 6.39 -6.30
N ARG A 64 -10.16 6.03 -5.33
CA ARG A 64 -9.85 4.63 -5.01
C ARG A 64 -11.08 3.84 -4.58
N ARG A 65 -11.93 4.42 -3.73
CA ARG A 65 -13.20 3.80 -3.32
C ARG A 65 -14.17 3.67 -4.50
N ALA A 66 -14.28 4.70 -5.34
CA ALA A 66 -15.14 4.68 -6.52
C ALA A 66 -14.70 3.60 -7.53
N LEU A 67 -13.40 3.49 -7.79
CA LEU A 67 -12.80 2.45 -8.62
C LEU A 67 -13.13 1.03 -8.08
N ALA A 68 -13.00 0.81 -6.77
CA ALA A 68 -13.32 -0.47 -6.16
C ALA A 68 -14.81 -0.84 -6.36
N VAL A 69 -15.71 0.13 -6.17
CA VAL A 69 -17.16 -0.06 -6.41
C VAL A 69 -17.45 -0.36 -7.88
N ALA A 70 -16.88 0.39 -8.81
CA ALA A 70 -17.07 0.19 -10.25
C ALA A 70 -16.56 -1.19 -10.69
N THR A 71 -15.38 -1.59 -10.21
CA THR A 71 -14.77 -2.91 -10.49
C THR A 71 -15.65 -4.06 -10.01
N VAL A 72 -16.16 -4.00 -8.78
CA VAL A 72 -17.07 -5.04 -8.24
C VAL A 72 -18.37 -5.12 -9.05
N ARG A 73 -18.93 -3.96 -9.45
CA ARG A 73 -20.13 -3.92 -10.29
C ARG A 73 -19.87 -4.54 -11.66
N HIS A 74 -18.76 -4.18 -12.31
CA HIS A 74 -18.36 -4.70 -13.61
C HIS A 74 -18.19 -6.23 -13.57
N ALA A 75 -17.48 -6.77 -12.58
CA ALA A 75 -17.30 -8.20 -12.40
C ALA A 75 -18.63 -8.95 -12.23
N ARG A 76 -19.56 -8.41 -11.44
CA ARG A 76 -20.89 -9.00 -11.22
C ARG A 76 -21.70 -9.07 -12.52
N ILE A 77 -21.59 -8.05 -13.36
CA ILE A 77 -22.25 -8.01 -14.67
C ILE A 77 -21.63 -9.04 -15.62
N ALA A 78 -20.31 -9.12 -15.68
CA ALA A 78 -19.60 -10.12 -16.48
C ALA A 78 -20.02 -11.56 -16.10
N THR A 79 -20.14 -11.86 -14.80
CA THR A 79 -20.64 -13.17 -14.34
C THR A 79 -22.07 -13.45 -14.78
N LYS A 80 -22.97 -12.46 -14.76
CA LYS A 80 -24.37 -12.62 -15.23
C LYS A 80 -24.44 -12.93 -16.71
N ILE A 81 -23.64 -12.25 -17.53
CA ILE A 81 -23.55 -12.51 -18.98
C ILE A 81 -23.12 -13.96 -19.23
N ALA A 82 -22.06 -14.41 -18.54
CA ALA A 82 -21.50 -15.74 -18.72
C ALA A 82 -22.42 -16.88 -18.23
N GLY A 83 -23.19 -16.67 -17.16
CA GLY A 83 -23.99 -17.71 -16.53
C GLY A 83 -25.45 -17.81 -17.00
N ASN A 84 -26.10 -16.68 -17.30
CA ASN A 84 -27.55 -16.63 -17.54
C ASN A 84 -27.94 -16.11 -18.94
N GLY A 85 -27.00 -15.75 -19.81
CA GLY A 85 -27.26 -15.44 -21.22
C GLY A 85 -28.23 -14.29 -21.51
N GLY A 86 -28.67 -13.49 -20.53
CA GLY A 86 -29.66 -12.45 -20.76
C GLY A 86 -29.81 -11.42 -19.64
N GLY A 87 -30.08 -10.17 -20.04
CA GLY A 87 -30.54 -9.09 -19.16
C GLY A 87 -29.57 -7.93 -18.93
N VAL A 88 -28.34 -8.01 -19.47
CA VAL A 88 -27.37 -6.90 -19.40
C VAL A 88 -27.41 -6.13 -20.72
N ARG A 89 -27.52 -4.81 -20.62
CA ARG A 89 -27.49 -3.93 -21.80
C ARG A 89 -26.02 -3.63 -22.12
N PRO A 90 -25.56 -3.75 -23.38
CA PRO A 90 -24.16 -3.50 -23.75
C PRO A 90 -23.63 -2.15 -23.23
N HIS A 91 -24.44 -1.10 -23.27
CA HIS A 91 -24.05 0.22 -22.80
C HIS A 91 -23.73 0.29 -21.30
N GLU A 92 -24.32 -0.58 -20.47
CA GLU A 92 -24.06 -0.62 -19.02
C GLU A 92 -22.66 -1.16 -18.71
N VAL A 93 -22.15 -2.06 -19.55
CA VAL A 93 -20.77 -2.56 -19.45
C VAL A 93 -19.78 -1.47 -19.86
N ASP A 94 -20.06 -0.82 -20.99
CA ASP A 94 -19.21 0.26 -21.52
C ASP A 94 -19.13 1.46 -20.55
N GLU A 95 -20.26 1.87 -19.96
CA GLU A 95 -20.31 2.93 -18.94
C GLU A 95 -19.47 2.59 -17.70
N LEU A 96 -19.53 1.33 -17.23
CA LEU A 96 -18.73 0.90 -16.08
C LEU A 96 -17.24 0.81 -16.41
N GLN A 97 -16.89 0.38 -17.62
CA GLN A 97 -15.50 0.35 -18.06
C GLN A 97 -14.93 1.77 -18.15
N LEU A 98 -15.70 2.71 -18.72
CA LEU A 98 -15.31 4.12 -18.76
C LEU A 98 -15.11 4.69 -17.35
N ALA A 99 -16.03 4.41 -16.42
CA ALA A 99 -15.88 4.84 -15.04
C ALA A 99 -14.61 4.25 -14.38
N ILE A 100 -14.30 2.96 -14.62
CA ILE A 100 -13.06 2.35 -14.13
C ILE A 100 -11.83 3.10 -14.66
N ASP A 101 -11.79 3.39 -15.95
CA ASP A 101 -10.66 4.06 -16.60
C ASP A 101 -10.50 5.50 -16.09
N GLU A 102 -11.60 6.24 -15.92
CA GLU A 102 -11.61 7.60 -15.38
C GLU A 102 -11.11 7.67 -13.93
N GLU A 103 -11.61 6.79 -13.06
CA GLU A 103 -11.21 6.74 -11.66
C GLU A 103 -9.74 6.30 -11.50
N ALA A 104 -9.29 5.33 -12.30
CA ALA A 104 -7.89 4.91 -12.32
C ALA A 104 -6.97 6.06 -12.78
N ALA A 105 -7.35 6.78 -13.83
CA ALA A 105 -6.59 7.93 -14.30
C ALA A 105 -6.56 9.07 -13.26
N ALA A 106 -7.63 9.28 -12.51
CA ALA A 106 -7.68 10.27 -11.44
C ALA A 106 -6.72 9.93 -10.29
N ILE A 107 -6.68 8.67 -9.86
CA ILE A 107 -5.71 8.20 -8.85
C ILE A 107 -4.28 8.47 -9.32
N VAL A 108 -3.96 8.14 -10.58
CA VAL A 108 -2.60 8.37 -11.13
C VAL A 108 -2.24 9.85 -11.10
N ARG A 109 -3.17 10.76 -11.41
CA ARG A 109 -2.92 12.21 -11.31
C ARG A 109 -2.65 12.64 -9.87
N CYS A 110 -3.47 12.22 -8.91
CA CYS A 110 -3.23 12.55 -7.50
C CYS A 110 -1.87 12.03 -7.02
N VAL A 111 -1.49 10.80 -7.38
CA VAL A 111 -0.19 10.23 -7.02
C VAL A 111 0.95 11.02 -7.65
N ALA A 112 0.84 11.39 -8.92
CA ALA A 112 1.85 12.21 -9.59
C ALA A 112 2.02 13.57 -8.91
N GLU A 113 0.93 14.27 -8.58
CA GLU A 113 0.98 15.56 -7.88
C GLU A 113 1.63 15.42 -6.48
N LEU A 114 1.32 14.35 -5.74
CA LEU A 114 1.97 14.07 -4.46
C LEU A 114 3.47 13.77 -4.61
N GLN A 115 3.85 13.03 -5.65
CA GLN A 115 5.25 12.74 -5.96
C GLN A 115 6.02 14.00 -6.36
N GLU A 116 5.41 14.90 -7.15
CA GLU A 116 5.98 16.21 -7.51
C GLU A 116 6.21 17.10 -6.27
N LEU A 117 5.39 16.95 -5.23
CA LEU A 117 5.60 17.60 -3.94
C LEU A 117 6.75 16.97 -3.12
N GLY A 118 7.22 15.78 -3.50
CA GLY A 118 8.28 15.01 -2.85
C GLY A 118 7.77 13.95 -1.87
N LEU A 119 6.49 13.59 -1.91
CA LEU A 119 5.88 12.62 -0.99
C LEU A 119 5.90 11.21 -1.58
N LEU A 120 5.98 10.22 -0.69
CA LEU A 120 5.87 8.81 -1.04
C LEU A 120 4.49 8.29 -0.64
N VAL A 121 3.70 7.89 -1.62
CA VAL A 121 2.38 7.28 -1.37
C VAL A 121 2.55 5.83 -0.93
N LYS A 122 2.03 5.50 0.25
CA LYS A 122 2.20 4.19 0.90
C LYS A 122 0.94 3.33 0.84
N ASP A 123 -0.23 3.97 1.01
CA ASP A 123 -1.51 3.29 0.96
C ASP A 123 -2.57 4.22 0.34
N LEU A 124 -3.19 3.76 -0.76
CA LEU A 124 -4.22 4.50 -1.50
C LEU A 124 -5.59 4.40 -0.86
N ASP A 125 -5.84 3.32 -0.11
CA ASP A 125 -7.13 2.99 0.48
C ASP A 125 -7.32 3.74 1.81
N GLU A 126 -6.25 3.80 2.61
CA GLU A 126 -6.23 4.50 3.91
C GLU A 126 -5.75 5.97 3.81
N GLY A 127 -5.08 6.34 2.71
CA GLY A 127 -4.55 7.69 2.54
C GLY A 127 -3.28 7.91 3.36
N LEU A 128 -2.34 6.97 3.23
CA LEU A 128 -1.07 6.99 3.94
C LEU A 128 0.05 7.51 3.05
N VAL A 129 0.80 8.49 3.55
CA VAL A 129 1.99 9.05 2.88
C VAL A 129 3.16 9.21 3.84
N ASP A 130 4.35 9.14 3.25
CA ASP A 130 5.59 9.46 3.94
C ASP A 130 6.27 10.67 3.31
N PHE A 131 6.85 11.51 4.16
CA PHE A 131 7.77 12.59 3.81
C PHE A 131 9.19 12.11 4.10
N PRO A 132 10.06 11.99 3.08
CA PRO A 132 11.47 11.70 3.27
C PRO A 132 12.11 12.74 4.19
N ALA A 133 12.88 12.32 5.19
CA ALA A 133 13.53 13.24 6.13
C ALA A 133 14.91 12.74 6.55
N LEU A 134 15.69 13.63 7.15
CA LEU A 134 16.97 13.31 7.76
C LEU A 134 16.90 13.49 9.28
N ARG A 135 17.36 12.49 10.02
CA ARG A 135 17.48 12.54 11.48
C ARG A 135 18.89 12.11 11.88
N GLY A 136 19.67 13.05 12.41
CA GLY A 136 21.07 12.78 12.78
C GLY A 136 21.96 12.38 11.59
N GLY A 137 21.60 12.79 10.36
CA GLY A 137 22.27 12.40 9.13
C GLY A 137 21.81 11.06 8.54
N GLU A 138 20.87 10.37 9.18
CA GLU A 138 20.27 9.13 8.66
C GLU A 138 18.92 9.40 8.01
N GLU A 139 18.64 8.68 6.91
CA GLU A 139 17.35 8.73 6.21
C GLU A 139 16.24 8.08 7.05
N VAL A 140 15.17 8.83 7.25
CA VAL A 140 13.95 8.39 7.92
C VAL A 140 12.73 8.86 7.13
N LEU A 141 11.56 8.40 7.52
CA LEU A 141 10.29 8.77 6.91
C LEU A 141 9.39 9.39 7.99
N LEU A 142 8.97 10.64 7.79
CA LEU A 142 7.91 11.24 8.59
C LEU A 142 6.59 10.79 7.99
N CYS A 143 5.71 10.27 8.81
CA CYS A 143 4.55 9.56 8.31
C CYS A 143 3.28 10.32 8.68
N TRP A 144 2.35 10.41 7.73
CA TRP A 144 1.05 11.04 7.94
C TRP A 144 -0.06 10.22 7.31
N HIS A 145 -1.12 10.02 8.07
CA HIS A 145 -2.31 9.28 7.68
C HIS A 145 -3.52 10.21 7.63
N LEU A 146 -4.40 10.01 6.66
CA LEU A 146 -5.64 10.79 6.54
C LEU A 146 -6.46 10.75 7.83
N GLY A 147 -6.77 11.92 8.38
CA GLY A 147 -7.47 12.06 9.66
C GLY A 147 -6.55 12.41 10.83
N GLU A 148 -5.23 12.36 10.65
CA GLU A 148 -4.28 12.99 11.58
C GLU A 148 -4.27 14.51 11.35
N ASP A 149 -4.20 15.28 12.43
CA ASP A 149 -4.15 16.75 12.37
C ASP A 149 -2.79 17.25 11.88
N GLU A 150 -1.72 16.58 12.32
CA GLU A 150 -0.33 16.95 12.08
C GLU A 150 0.56 15.72 11.80
N VAL A 151 1.72 15.96 11.20
CA VAL A 151 2.79 14.97 11.06
C VAL A 151 3.51 14.86 12.41
N ALA A 152 3.08 13.91 13.24
CA ALA A 152 3.59 13.70 14.61
C ALA A 152 4.50 12.47 14.76
N PHE A 153 4.64 11.65 13.71
CA PHE A 153 5.34 10.38 13.79
C PHE A 153 6.40 10.24 12.70
N TRP A 154 7.43 9.45 12.99
CA TRP A 154 8.44 9.03 12.04
C TRP A 154 8.73 7.55 12.19
N HIS A 155 9.29 6.93 11.16
CA HIS A 155 9.83 5.58 11.25
C HIS A 155 11.11 5.45 10.42
N THR A 156 11.87 4.40 10.71
CA THR A 156 13.02 4.03 9.88
C THR A 156 12.51 3.36 8.60
N LEU A 157 13.39 3.23 7.61
CA LEU A 157 13.10 2.49 6.38
C LEU A 157 12.78 0.99 6.61
N GLU A 158 13.22 0.47 7.77
CA GLU A 158 13.14 -0.95 8.13
C GLU A 158 11.87 -1.27 8.93
N ASP A 159 11.49 -0.36 9.83
CA ASP A 159 10.36 -0.52 10.74
C ASP A 159 9.01 -0.33 10.03
N GLY A 160 8.98 0.53 8.99
CA GLY A 160 7.75 0.93 8.30
C GLY A 160 6.73 1.59 9.23
N PHE A 161 5.49 1.73 8.74
CA PHE A 161 4.39 2.36 9.50
C PHE A 161 4.14 1.72 10.88
N ALA A 162 4.25 0.39 10.97
CA ALA A 162 3.98 -0.34 12.21
C ALA A 162 4.98 -0.02 13.35
N GLY A 163 6.15 0.53 13.03
CA GLY A 163 7.15 0.96 14.02
C GLY A 163 7.28 2.48 14.15
N ARG A 164 6.19 3.20 13.93
CA ARG A 164 6.09 4.66 14.16
C ARG A 164 6.54 5.05 15.56
N LYS A 165 7.37 6.08 15.62
CA LYS A 165 7.91 6.70 16.83
C LYS A 165 7.45 8.16 16.86
N PRO A 166 7.05 8.69 18.02
CA PRO A 166 6.65 10.10 18.11
C PRO A 166 7.83 11.01 17.80
N LEU A 167 7.53 12.17 17.23
CA LEU A 167 8.48 13.27 17.10
C LEU A 167 8.69 13.95 18.47
N PRO A 168 9.92 14.44 18.77
CA PRO A 168 10.24 15.09 20.04
C PRO A 168 9.51 16.42 20.26
#